data_AF-A0A7W1GHD9-F1
#
_entry.id   AF-A0A7W1GHD9-F1
#
_cell.length_a   1.000
_cell.length_b   1.000
_cell.length_c   1.000
_cell.angle_alpha   90.00
_cell.angle_beta   90.00
_cell.angle_gamma   90.00
#
_symmetry.space_group_name_H-M   'P 1'
#
loop_
_entity.id
_entity.type
_entity.pdbx_description
1 polymer ?
#
loop_
_entity_poly.entity_id
_entity_poly.type
_entity_poly.pdbx_seq_one_letter_code
_entity_poly.pdbx_strand_id
1 'polypeptide(L)'
;MFTSQDQVGSRPFEPHQLPRPTGEFHIQRQFASRSLPDPRDVIVYLPPSYSRDPSRRYPVLYMHDGQNLFDGATSYIPGMDWGIGATAQELIEAEEIEPLIVVGIYNAGLARADEYTPTRDARVNA
;
A
#
# COMPACT_ATOMS: atom_id res chain seq x y z
N MET A 1 28.41 -31.05 -27.18
CA MET A 1 27.02 -30.55 -27.25
C MET A 1 26.42 -30.80 -25.89
N PHE A 2 26.18 -29.74 -25.11
CA PHE A 2 25.27 -29.57 -23.96
C PHE A 2 25.75 -28.31 -23.23
N THR A 3 24.97 -27.25 -23.37
CA THR A 3 25.25 -25.87 -23.00
C THR A 3 24.92 -25.61 -21.53
N SER A 4 25.74 -24.72 -20.96
CA SER A 4 25.56 -23.86 -19.78
C SER A 4 24.22 -23.95 -19.04
N GLN A 5 24.30 -24.29 -17.75
CA GLN A 5 23.24 -23.98 -16.78
C GLN A 5 23.32 -22.49 -16.46
N ASP A 6 22.28 -21.75 -16.84
CA ASP A 6 22.01 -20.40 -16.34
C ASP A 6 21.85 -20.45 -14.82
N GLN A 7 22.86 -19.95 -14.11
CA GLN A 7 22.70 -19.54 -12.72
C GLN A 7 21.93 -18.21 -12.73
N VAL A 8 20.60 -18.30 -12.58
CA VAL A 8 19.82 -17.16 -12.09
C VAL A 8 20.22 -16.98 -10.63
N GLY A 9 21.27 -16.18 -10.41
CA GLY A 9 21.66 -15.75 -9.09
C GLY A 9 20.46 -15.08 -8.42
N SER A 10 19.94 -15.70 -7.36
CA SER A 10 19.00 -15.08 -6.46
C SER A 10 19.67 -13.83 -5.89
N ARG A 11 19.33 -12.67 -6.46
CA ARG A 11 19.69 -11.38 -5.88
C ARG A 11 19.22 -11.40 -4.42
N PRO A 12 20.10 -11.11 -3.44
CA PRO A 12 19.64 -10.88 -2.09
C PRO A 12 18.52 -9.84 -2.12
N PHE A 13 17.49 -10.01 -1.29
CA PHE A 13 16.59 -8.92 -0.97
C PHE A 13 17.42 -7.88 -0.22
N GLU A 14 18.12 -7.02 -0.96
CA GLU A 14 18.56 -5.76 -0.40
C GLU A 14 17.28 -4.99 -0.10
N PRO A 15 17.07 -4.49 1.12
CA PRO A 15 16.03 -3.52 1.37
C PRO A 15 16.33 -2.37 0.42
N HIS A 16 15.61 -2.32 -0.70
CA HIS A 16 15.71 -1.18 -1.58
C HIS A 16 15.17 -0.05 -0.73
N GLN A 17 16.06 0.80 -0.23
CA GLN A 17 15.70 2.06 0.39
C GLN A 17 15.19 2.94 -0.73
N LEU A 18 13.99 2.60 -1.19
CA LEU A 18 13.24 3.36 -2.13
C LEU A 18 13.19 4.81 -1.60
N PRO A 19 13.45 5.80 -2.46
CA PRO A 19 13.41 7.19 -2.03
C PRO A 19 12.06 7.46 -1.39
N ARG A 20 12.03 8.28 -0.33
CA ARG A 20 10.75 8.66 0.26
C ARG A 20 9.90 9.32 -0.83
N PRO A 21 8.66 8.85 -1.03
CA PRO A 21 7.79 9.46 -2.01
C PRO A 21 7.53 10.93 -1.66
N THR A 22 7.61 11.78 -2.68
CA THR A 22 7.41 13.24 -2.63
C THR A 22 5.94 13.65 -2.76
N GLY A 23 5.05 12.67 -2.96
CA GLY A 23 3.60 12.89 -2.95
C GLY A 23 3.09 13.27 -1.57
N GLU A 24 1.86 13.75 -1.52
CA GLU A 24 1.21 14.16 -0.28
C GLU A 24 0.44 12.98 0.34
N PHE A 25 0.51 12.84 1.66
CA PHE A 25 -0.19 11.80 2.41
C PHE A 25 -1.23 12.42 3.34
N HIS A 26 -2.48 11.95 3.23
CA HIS A 26 -3.57 12.32 4.10
C HIS A 26 -4.04 11.10 4.87
N ILE A 27 -4.20 11.21 6.18
CA ILE A 27 -4.74 10.13 7.01
C ILE A 27 -6.06 10.58 7.63
N GLN A 28 -7.15 9.94 7.24
CA GLN A 28 -8.41 10.01 7.95
C GLN A 28 -8.43 8.92 9.02
N ARG A 29 -8.29 9.32 10.28
CA ARG A 29 -8.37 8.40 11.41
C ARG A 29 -9.82 8.01 11.69
N GLN A 30 -10.02 6.78 12.16
CA GLN A 30 -11.28 6.27 12.69
C GLN A 30 -12.48 6.51 11.76
N PHE A 31 -12.29 6.26 10.46
CA PHE A 31 -13.35 6.38 9.48
C PHE A 31 -14.43 5.32 9.74
N ALA A 32 -15.62 5.78 10.14
CA ALA A 32 -16.76 4.93 10.44
C ALA A 32 -17.40 4.37 9.16
N SER A 33 -17.74 3.08 9.18
CA SER A 33 -18.52 2.44 8.12
C SER A 33 -19.99 2.37 8.50
N ARG A 34 -20.88 2.38 7.52
CA ARG A 34 -22.27 1.94 7.74
C ARG A 34 -22.42 0.42 7.70
N SER A 35 -21.43 -0.28 7.13
CA SER A 35 -21.51 -1.72 6.83
C SER A 35 -20.53 -2.57 7.65
N LEU A 36 -19.51 -1.96 8.25
CA LEU A 36 -18.51 -2.64 9.08
C LEU A 36 -18.70 -2.20 10.52
N PRO A 37 -18.51 -3.11 11.50
CA PRO A 37 -18.73 -2.80 12.91
C PRO A 37 -17.70 -1.80 13.45
N ASP A 38 -16.44 -1.94 13.02
CA ASP A 38 -15.33 -1.16 13.57
C ASP A 38 -14.87 -0.05 12.60
N PRO A 39 -14.45 1.12 13.13
CA PRO A 39 -13.83 2.15 12.34
C PRO A 39 -12.41 1.73 11.90
N ARG A 40 -11.95 2.27 10.77
CA ARG A 40 -10.59 2.04 10.26
C ARG A 40 -9.94 3.34 9.86
N ASP A 41 -8.62 3.38 9.97
CA ASP A 41 -7.85 4.47 9.40
C ASP A 41 -7.81 4.32 7.87
N VAL A 42 -7.89 5.42 7.15
CA VAL A 42 -7.76 5.48 5.70
C VAL A 42 -6.61 6.42 5.38
N ILE A 43 -5.63 5.93 4.63
CA ILE A 43 -4.49 6.71 4.14
C ILE A 43 -4.65 6.98 2.65
N VAL A 44 -4.43 8.21 2.22
CA VAL A 44 -4.53 8.64 0.82
C VAL A 44 -3.20 9.21 0.40
N TYR A 45 -2.59 8.60 -0.61
CA TYR A 45 -1.45 9.16 -1.35
C TYR A 45 -1.97 9.95 -2.54
N LEU A 46 -1.51 11.19 -2.67
CA LEU A 46 -1.76 12.05 -3.81
C LEU A 46 -0.46 12.20 -4.62
N PRO A 47 -0.51 12.05 -5.95
CA PRO A 47 0.69 12.16 -6.77
C PRO A 47 1.24 13.60 -6.71
N PRO A 48 2.56 13.83 -6.89
CA PRO A 48 3.17 15.17 -6.76
C PRO A 48 2.58 16.27 -7.68
N SER A 49 1.85 15.86 -8.72
CA SER A 49 1.16 16.79 -9.63
C SER A 49 -0.23 17.21 -9.18
N TYR A 50 -0.79 16.62 -8.12
CA TYR A 50 -2.21 16.74 -7.74
C TYR A 50 -2.68 18.20 -7.55
N SER A 51 -1.85 19.04 -6.92
CA SER A 51 -2.20 20.44 -6.63
C SER A 51 -2.01 21.41 -7.79
N ARG A 52 -1.44 20.96 -8.93
CA ARG A 52 -1.07 21.85 -10.05
C ARG A 52 -2.26 22.24 -10.93
N ASP A 53 -3.24 21.34 -11.07
CA ASP A 53 -4.44 21.56 -11.88
C ASP A 53 -5.68 21.04 -11.13
N PRO A 54 -6.48 21.91 -10.50
CA PRO A 54 -7.71 21.52 -9.80
C PRO A 54 -8.80 20.89 -10.70
N SER A 55 -8.71 21.10 -12.01
CA SER A 55 -9.66 20.52 -12.98
C SER A 55 -9.29 19.10 -13.39
N ARG A 56 -8.03 18.71 -13.23
CA ARG A 56 -7.54 17.37 -13.54
C ARG A 56 -8.25 16.32 -12.66
N ARG A 57 -8.44 15.13 -13.24
CA ARG A 57 -8.90 13.93 -12.54
C ARG A 57 -7.81 12.88 -12.64
N TYR A 58 -7.78 12.02 -11.63
CA TYR A 58 -6.78 10.96 -11.47
C TYR A 58 -7.53 9.65 -11.26
N PRO A 59 -7.07 8.53 -11.82
CA PRO A 59 -7.56 7.21 -11.43
C PRO A 59 -7.26 6.96 -9.94
N VAL A 60 -8.08 6.11 -9.32
CA VAL A 60 -7.98 5.76 -7.91
C VAL A 60 -7.74 4.27 -7.75
N LEU A 61 -6.62 3.92 -7.12
CA LEU A 61 -6.30 2.56 -6.73
C LEU A 61 -6.66 2.37 -5.25
N TYR A 62 -7.62 1.50 -4.97
CA TYR A 62 -7.96 1.11 -3.59
C TYR A 62 -7.16 -0.13 -3.20
N MET A 63 -6.50 -0.07 -2.04
CA MET A 63 -5.69 -1.16 -1.51
C MET A 63 -6.06 -1.49 -0.07
N HIS A 64 -6.18 -2.77 0.22
CA HIS A 64 -6.34 -3.31 1.57
C HIS A 64 -5.01 -3.30 2.33
N ASP A 65 -5.07 -3.45 3.66
CA ASP A 65 -3.90 -3.46 4.54
C ASP A 65 -3.11 -2.13 4.46
N GLY A 66 -3.84 -1.01 4.47
CA GLY A 66 -3.33 0.36 4.31
C GLY A 66 -2.10 0.71 5.17
N GLN A 67 -1.98 0.10 6.35
CA GLN A 67 -0.85 0.31 7.27
C GLN A 67 0.48 -0.24 6.75
N ASN A 68 0.44 -1.18 5.79
CA ASN A 68 1.63 -1.77 5.21
C ASN A 68 2.12 -1.04 3.96
N LEU A 69 1.38 -0.05 3.43
CA LEU A 69 1.61 0.42 2.07
C LEU A 69 2.79 1.39 1.93
N PHE A 70 3.01 2.27 2.92
CA PHE A 70 3.82 3.48 2.73
C PHE A 70 4.88 3.75 3.79
N ASP A 71 4.76 3.17 4.99
CA ASP A 71 5.67 3.42 6.09
C ASP A 71 5.94 2.14 6.88
N GLY A 72 7.20 1.71 6.92
CA GLY A 72 7.64 0.58 7.72
C GLY A 72 7.32 0.72 9.22
N ALA A 73 7.12 1.94 9.74
CA ALA A 73 6.74 2.17 11.14
C ALA A 73 5.27 1.80 11.43
N THR A 74 4.40 1.81 10.43
CA THR A 74 2.99 1.39 10.57
C THR A 74 2.76 -0.05 10.12
N SER A 75 3.77 -0.66 9.50
CA SER A 75 3.66 -1.97 8.88
C SER A 75 3.62 -3.11 9.91
N TYR A 76 2.94 -4.20 9.55
CA TYR A 76 2.78 -5.37 10.40
C TYR A 76 4.12 -6.00 10.79
N ILE A 77 5.06 -6.09 9.83
CA ILE A 77 6.44 -6.41 10.16
C ILE A 77 7.20 -5.08 10.28
N PRO A 78 7.76 -4.76 11.46
CA PRO A 78 8.41 -3.48 11.69
C PRO A 78 9.52 -3.21 10.66
N GLY A 79 9.45 -2.04 10.01
CA GLY A 79 10.42 -1.60 9.01
C GLY A 79 10.21 -2.16 7.61
N MET A 80 9.15 -2.95 7.36
CA MET A 80 8.87 -3.54 6.04
C MET A 80 7.50 -3.11 5.51
N ASP A 81 7.45 -1.94 4.88
CA ASP A 81 6.33 -1.56 4.02
C ASP A 81 6.42 -2.22 2.64
N TRP A 82 5.36 -2.08 1.86
CA TRP A 82 5.23 -2.63 0.52
C TRP A 82 5.76 -1.70 -0.57
N GLY A 83 6.35 -0.55 -0.22
CA GLY A 83 6.99 0.37 -1.15
C GLY A 83 6.05 1.10 -2.12
N ILE A 84 4.73 1.08 -1.89
CA ILE A 84 3.75 1.52 -2.90
C ILE A 84 3.93 2.97 -3.31
N GLY A 85 4.17 3.86 -2.36
CA GLY A 85 4.32 5.28 -2.67
C GLY A 85 5.54 5.57 -3.54
N ALA A 86 6.66 4.91 -3.25
CA ALA A 86 7.90 5.11 -3.99
C ALA A 86 7.86 4.43 -5.36
N THR A 87 7.34 3.20 -5.46
CA THR A 87 7.11 2.53 -6.75
C THR A 87 6.17 3.34 -7.63
N ALA A 88 5.08 3.87 -7.07
CA ALA A 88 4.17 4.74 -7.82
C ALA A 88 4.89 5.99 -8.33
N GLN A 89 5.70 6.64 -7.49
CA GLN A 89 6.48 7.80 -7.92
C GLN A 89 7.44 7.46 -9.07
N GLU A 90 8.24 6.39 -8.93
CA GLU A 90 9.20 5.98 -9.95
C GLU A 90 8.53 5.71 -11.30
N LEU A 91 7.42 4.98 -11.29
CA LEU A 91 6.68 4.65 -12.51
C LEU A 91 5.99 5.88 -13.12
N ILE A 92 5.52 6.82 -12.29
CA ILE A 92 4.95 8.10 -12.77
C ILE A 92 6.03 8.97 -13.41
N GLU A 93 7.19 9.09 -12.78
CA GLU A 93 8.32 9.89 -13.27
C GLU A 93 8.91 9.30 -14.55
N ALA A 94 8.90 7.98 -14.68
CA ALA A 94 9.28 7.25 -15.88
C ALA A 94 8.21 7.25 -16.99
N GLU A 95 7.03 7.84 -16.74
CA GLU A 95 5.87 7.84 -17.65
C GLU A 95 5.35 6.42 -18.02
N GLU A 96 5.63 5.41 -17.19
CA GLU A 96 5.16 4.03 -17.40
C GLU A 96 3.72 3.83 -16.92
N ILE A 97 3.27 4.65 -15.98
CA ILE A 97 1.87 4.73 -15.53
C ILE A 97 1.41 6.18 -15.51
N GLU A 98 0.11 6.40 -15.69
CA GLU A 98 -0.46 7.72 -15.41
C GLU A 98 -0.41 8.02 -13.90
N PRO A 99 -0.22 9.29 -13.50
CA PRO A 99 -0.40 9.71 -12.11
C PRO A 99 -1.72 9.22 -11.54
N LEU A 100 -1.68 8.60 -10.36
CA LEU A 100 -2.85 8.02 -9.69
C LEU A 100 -2.91 8.39 -8.21
N ILE A 101 -4.11 8.34 -7.65
CA ILE A 101 -4.35 8.40 -6.20
C ILE A 101 -4.34 6.98 -5.67
N VAL A 102 -3.68 6.74 -4.54
CA VAL A 102 -3.76 5.44 -3.84
C VAL A 102 -4.49 5.63 -2.52
N VAL A 103 -5.55 4.85 -2.31
CA VAL A 103 -6.34 4.84 -1.07
C VAL A 103 -6.09 3.52 -0.34
N GLY A 104 -5.30 3.59 0.73
CA GLY A 104 -5.04 2.47 1.63
C GLY A 104 -6.08 2.40 2.74
N ILE A 105 -6.77 1.26 2.84
CA ILE A 105 -7.76 0.97 3.87
C ILE A 105 -7.08 0.08 4.91
N TYR A 106 -6.88 0.60 6.13
CA TYR A 106 -6.29 -0.19 7.21
C TYR A 106 -7.20 -1.38 7.54
N ASN A 107 -6.61 -2.50 7.91
CA ASN A 107 -7.38 -3.66 8.38
C ASN A 107 -7.88 -3.47 9.82
N ALA A 108 -8.78 -4.36 10.24
CA ALA A 108 -9.30 -4.39 11.61
C ALA A 108 -8.38 -5.10 12.64
N GLY A 109 -7.06 -5.08 12.43
CA GLY A 109 -6.09 -5.67 13.36
C GLY A 109 -6.31 -7.17 13.57
N LEU A 110 -6.64 -7.57 14.80
CA LEU A 110 -6.92 -8.98 15.14
C LEU A 110 -8.13 -9.52 14.37
N ALA A 111 -9.11 -8.67 14.05
CA ALA A 111 -10.29 -9.05 13.26
C ALA A 111 -10.03 -9.06 11.74
N ARG A 112 -8.79 -8.80 11.28
CA ARG A 112 -8.43 -8.86 9.85
C ARG A 112 -8.85 -10.17 9.20
N ALA A 113 -8.61 -11.30 9.87
CA ALA A 113 -8.97 -12.61 9.33
C ALA A 113 -10.50 -12.74 9.14
N ASP A 114 -11.27 -12.24 10.10
CA ASP A 114 -12.74 -12.27 10.07
C ASP A 114 -13.32 -11.39 8.95
N GLU A 115 -12.65 -10.29 8.60
CA GLU A 115 -13.08 -9.41 7.51
C GLU A 115 -12.65 -9.90 6.11
N TYR A 116 -11.47 -10.51 6.00
CA TYR A 116 -10.87 -10.85 4.69
C TYR A 116 -11.13 -12.28 4.25
N THR A 117 -11.69 -13.13 5.12
CA THR A 117 -11.99 -14.51 4.80
C THR A 117 -13.46 -14.84 5.03
N PRO A 118 -14.04 -15.81 4.30
CA PRO A 118 -15.44 -16.17 4.46
C PRO A 118 -15.73 -16.90 5.78
N THR A 119 -14.70 -17.23 6.56
CA THR A 119 -14.79 -18.03 7.80
C THR A 119 -14.18 -17.27 8.95
N ARG A 120 -14.88 -17.19 10.08
CA ARG A 120 -14.34 -16.55 11.29
C ARG A 120 -13.15 -17.33 11.85
N ASP A 121 -12.14 -16.63 12.33
CA ASP A 121 -11.03 -17.21 13.07
C ASP A 121 -11.52 -17.64 14.45
N ALA A 122 -11.45 -18.94 14.71
CA ALA A 122 -11.84 -19.54 15.98
C ALA A 122 -10.99 -19.05 17.16
N ARG A 123 -9.77 -18.52 16.92
CA ARG A 123 -8.85 -18.04 17.96
C ARG A 123 -9.13 -16.61 18.40
N VAL A 124 -9.86 -15.82 17.59
CA VAL A 124 -10.22 -14.43 17.90
C VAL A 124 -11.57 -14.37 18.64
N ASN A 125 -12.35 -15.46 18.59
CA ASN A 125 -13.68 -15.58 19.20
C ASN A 125 -13.71 -16.51 20.44
N ALA A 126 -12.56 -16.76 21.09
CA ALA A 126 -12.44 -17.60 22.30
C ALA A 126 -12.31 -16.77 23.59
#